data_AF-X0YXH3-F1
#
_entry.id   AF-X0YXH3-F1
#
_cell.length_a   1.000
_cell.length_b   1.000
_cell.length_c   1.000
_cell.angle_alpha   90.00
_cell.angle_beta   90.00
_cell.angle_gamma   90.00
#
_symmetry.space_group_name_H-M   'P 1'
#
loop_
_entity.id
_entity.type
_entity.pdbx_description
1 polymer ?
#
loop_
_entity_poly.entity_id
_entity_poly.type
_entity_poly.pdbx_seq_one_letter_code
_entity_poly.pdbx_strand_id
1 'polypeptide(L)'
;MKKTKQEAQNYEWVNITQDAAYAPRDGAGALVFKDKMWLLGGWNQLDKENFPRNCNNEVWSSTDGAIWTLEKPNSYRGTAFRNFPDWEWRHTAGYVVYKDRMWIIGGDIIQGHYQNDVWNSADGKKWEQITWKVPWKDRALHHTLVFKDKIWVMGGQTTPAFAP
;
A
#
# COMPACT_ATOMS: atom_id res chain seq x y z
N MET A 1 41.20 -19.90 -22.34
CA MET A 1 40.37 -19.29 -21.29
C MET A 1 39.33 -20.32 -20.85
N LYS A 2 39.41 -20.84 -19.61
CA LYS A 2 38.42 -21.79 -19.09
C LYS A 2 37.18 -21.00 -18.62
N LYS A 3 36.03 -21.22 -19.26
CA LYS A 3 34.74 -20.72 -18.77
C LYS A 3 34.35 -21.56 -17.55
N THR A 4 34.41 -20.98 -16.36
CA THR A 4 33.83 -21.57 -15.16
C THR A 4 32.31 -21.54 -15.32
N LYS A 5 31.66 -22.71 -15.33
CA LYS A 5 30.20 -22.80 -15.21
C LYS A 5 29.82 -22.28 -13.83
N GLN A 6 29.08 -21.17 -13.78
CA GLN A 6 28.44 -20.72 -12.55
C GLN A 6 27.41 -21.79 -12.17
N GLU A 7 27.58 -22.42 -11.02
CA GLU A 7 26.60 -23.38 -10.49
C GLU A 7 25.26 -22.68 -10.34
N ALA A 8 24.19 -23.30 -10.85
CA ALA A 8 22.85 -22.76 -10.72
C ALA A 8 22.44 -22.82 -9.25
N GLN A 9 22.18 -21.66 -8.66
CA GLN A 9 21.70 -21.56 -7.29
C GLN A 9 20.28 -22.11 -7.25
N ASN A 10 20.03 -23.15 -6.46
CA ASN A 10 18.69 -23.70 -6.28
C ASN A 10 17.88 -22.73 -5.41
N TYR A 11 16.78 -22.22 -5.96
CA TYR A 11 15.81 -21.41 -5.24
C TYR A 11 14.62 -22.27 -4.86
N GLU A 12 14.22 -22.22 -3.60
CA GLU A 12 13.05 -22.93 -3.09
C GLU A 12 12.03 -21.94 -2.55
N TRP A 13 10.76 -22.18 -2.86
CA TRP A 13 9.65 -21.46 -2.26
C TRP A 13 9.28 -22.14 -0.95
N VAL A 14 9.33 -21.39 0.14
CA VAL A 14 8.90 -21.85 1.46
C VAL A 14 7.61 -21.10 1.81
N ASN A 15 6.56 -21.86 2.13
CA ASN A 15 5.38 -21.26 2.72
C ASN A 15 5.66 -20.94 4.19
N ILE A 16 5.57 -19.66 4.56
CA ILE A 16 5.80 -19.20 5.94
C ILE A 16 4.56 -19.39 6.81
N THR A 17 3.38 -19.03 6.30
CA THR A 17 2.09 -19.28 6.95
C THR A 17 1.00 -19.40 5.90
N GLN A 18 -0.02 -20.21 6.19
CA GLN A 18 -1.30 -20.27 5.45
C GLN A 18 -2.42 -19.48 6.15
N ASP A 19 -2.16 -19.02 7.38
CA ASP A 19 -3.15 -18.40 8.27
C ASP A 19 -2.55 -17.13 8.87
N ALA A 20 -2.49 -16.07 8.06
CA ALA A 20 -2.05 -14.76 8.52
C ALA A 20 -3.16 -14.09 9.34
N ALA A 21 -2.77 -13.34 10.38
CA ALA A 21 -3.73 -12.71 11.30
C ALA A 21 -4.64 -11.63 10.67
N TYR A 22 -4.31 -11.18 9.46
CA TYR A 22 -5.06 -10.16 8.73
C TYR A 22 -6.02 -10.80 7.74
N ALA A 23 -7.19 -10.19 7.53
CA ALA A 23 -8.18 -10.70 6.58
C ALA A 23 -7.65 -10.72 5.12
N PRO A 24 -8.08 -11.68 4.27
CA PRO A 24 -7.66 -11.80 2.87
C PRO A 24 -8.06 -10.56 2.07
N ARG A 25 -7.18 -10.09 1.18
CA ARG A 25 -7.32 -8.81 0.46
C ARG A 25 -6.55 -8.77 -0.85
N ASP A 26 -7.00 -7.91 -1.76
CA ASP A 26 -6.30 -7.50 -2.99
C ASP A 26 -5.73 -6.08 -2.86
N GLY A 27 -4.73 -5.75 -3.66
CA GLY A 27 -4.18 -4.40 -3.86
C GLY A 27 -3.72 -3.66 -2.60
N ALA A 28 -3.38 -4.41 -1.55
CA ALA A 28 -2.74 -3.86 -0.35
C ALA A 28 -1.31 -3.41 -0.66
N GLY A 29 -0.83 -2.42 0.09
CA GLY A 29 0.56 -2.02 0.06
C GLY A 29 1.43 -3.01 0.80
N ALA A 30 2.52 -3.45 0.18
CA ALA A 30 3.54 -4.30 0.80
C ALA A 30 4.88 -3.55 0.81
N LEU A 31 5.48 -3.36 1.98
CA LEU A 31 6.74 -2.64 2.15
C LEU A 31 7.70 -3.41 3.05
N VAL A 32 9.00 -3.18 2.87
CA VAL A 32 10.04 -3.55 3.84
C VAL A 32 10.62 -2.27 4.44
N PHE A 33 10.50 -2.10 5.74
CA PHE A 33 10.92 -0.89 6.43
C PHE A 33 11.29 -1.18 7.89
N LYS A 34 12.45 -0.68 8.34
CA LYS A 34 12.97 -0.90 9.71
C LYS A 34 12.95 -2.37 10.11
N ASP A 35 13.53 -3.21 9.25
CA ASP A 35 13.67 -4.67 9.42
C ASP A 35 12.34 -5.43 9.61
N LYS A 36 11.25 -4.85 9.11
CA LYS A 36 9.93 -5.46 9.12
C LYS A 36 9.30 -5.45 7.73
N MET A 37 8.49 -6.45 7.46
CA MET A 37 7.44 -6.42 6.44
C MET A 37 6.26 -5.61 6.96
N TRP A 38 5.62 -4.86 6.07
CA TRP A 38 4.44 -4.06 6.36
C TRP A 38 3.36 -4.32 5.33
N LEU A 39 2.12 -4.46 5.79
CA LEU A 39 0.93 -4.60 4.95
C LEU A 39 -0.04 -3.46 5.25
N LEU A 40 -0.44 -2.70 4.23
CA LEU A 40 -1.20 -1.47 4.36
C LEU A 40 -2.48 -1.53 3.53
N GLY A 41 -3.62 -1.32 4.18
CA GLY A 41 -4.91 -1.23 3.51
C GLY A 41 -5.26 -2.49 2.72
N GLY A 42 -5.91 -2.29 1.58
CA GLY A 42 -6.34 -3.34 0.66
C GLY A 42 -7.85 -3.37 0.48
N TRP A 43 -8.29 -4.21 -0.46
CA TRP A 43 -9.68 -4.36 -0.87
C TRP A 43 -10.17 -5.79 -0.67
N ASN A 44 -11.39 -5.90 -0.15
CA ASN A 44 -12.19 -7.12 -0.20
C ASN A 44 -13.68 -6.73 -0.12
N GLN A 45 -14.40 -6.89 -1.23
CA GLN A 45 -15.82 -6.54 -1.26
C GLN A 45 -16.73 -7.54 -0.53
N LEU A 46 -16.26 -8.77 -0.26
CA LEU A 46 -17.07 -9.83 0.36
C LEU A 46 -17.03 -9.76 1.89
N ASP A 47 -15.96 -9.19 2.47
CA ASP A 47 -15.77 -9.07 3.91
C ASP A 47 -16.07 -7.65 4.39
N LYS A 48 -17.33 -7.39 4.78
CA LYS A 48 -17.74 -6.08 5.29
C LYS A 48 -17.34 -5.82 6.73
N GLU A 49 -16.95 -6.85 7.46
CA GLU A 49 -16.49 -6.70 8.84
C GLU A 49 -15.13 -6.01 8.88
N ASN A 50 -14.20 -6.49 8.05
CA ASN A 50 -12.85 -5.92 7.96
C ASN A 50 -12.75 -4.79 6.92
N PHE A 51 -13.61 -4.79 5.89
CA PHE A 51 -13.60 -3.83 4.79
C PHE A 51 -15.00 -3.20 4.59
N PRO A 52 -15.47 -2.37 5.55
CA PRO A 52 -16.83 -1.82 5.56
C PRO A 52 -17.15 -0.96 4.32
N ARG A 53 -16.13 -0.48 3.62
CA ARG A 53 -16.21 0.33 2.40
C ARG A 53 -15.55 -0.34 1.21
N ASN A 54 -15.56 -1.67 1.18
CA ASN A 54 -14.78 -2.52 0.27
C ASN A 54 -13.27 -2.44 0.47
N CYS A 55 -12.75 -1.36 1.06
CA CYS A 55 -11.36 -1.19 1.44
C CYS A 55 -11.24 -0.94 2.94
N ASN A 56 -10.01 -1.06 3.45
CA ASN A 56 -9.65 -0.62 4.80
C ASN A 56 -8.36 0.25 4.79
N ASN A 57 -7.96 0.77 5.95
CA ASN A 57 -6.75 1.57 6.11
C ASN A 57 -5.90 1.13 7.32
N GLU A 58 -6.07 -0.11 7.74
CA GLU A 58 -5.25 -0.67 8.81
C GLU A 58 -3.81 -0.91 8.35
N VAL A 59 -2.90 -1.02 9.31
CA VAL A 59 -1.47 -1.28 9.07
C VAL A 59 -1.02 -2.42 9.94
N TRP A 60 -0.47 -3.45 9.30
CA TRP A 60 0.14 -4.60 9.94
C TRP A 60 1.64 -4.61 9.72
N SER A 61 2.39 -5.16 10.67
CA SER A 61 3.83 -5.41 10.50
C SER A 61 4.23 -6.81 10.97
N SER A 62 5.33 -7.33 10.44
CA SER A 62 5.92 -8.59 10.86
C SER A 62 7.43 -8.61 10.65
N THR A 63 8.17 -9.28 11.54
CA THR A 63 9.62 -9.52 11.40
C THR A 63 9.93 -10.83 10.69
N ASP A 64 8.99 -11.76 10.61
CA ASP A 64 9.20 -13.14 10.13
C ASP A 64 8.19 -13.61 9.08
N GLY A 65 7.09 -12.86 8.89
CA GLY A 65 6.02 -13.16 7.93
C GLY A 65 5.02 -14.19 8.46
N ALA A 66 5.30 -14.82 9.60
CA ALA A 66 4.43 -15.79 10.26
C ALA A 66 3.53 -15.10 11.28
N ILE A 67 4.10 -14.23 12.12
CA ILE A 67 3.38 -13.52 13.18
C ILE A 67 3.23 -12.05 12.79
N TRP A 68 1.99 -11.59 12.69
CA TRP A 68 1.67 -10.22 12.29
C TRP A 68 1.07 -9.44 13.46
N THR A 69 1.57 -8.22 13.64
CA THR A 69 1.08 -7.27 14.66
C THR A 69 0.26 -6.17 14.00
N LEU A 70 -0.94 -5.93 14.48
CA LEU A 70 -1.77 -4.79 14.08
C LEU A 70 -1.18 -3.52 14.69
N GLU A 71 -0.39 -2.78 13.93
CA GLU A 71 0.26 -1.54 14.39
C GLU A 71 -0.74 -0.39 14.45
N LYS A 72 -1.74 -0.41 13.57
CA LYS A 72 -2.79 0.61 13.47
C LYS A 72 -4.11 -0.01 13.00
N PRO A 73 -5.21 0.07 13.77
CA PRO A 73 -6.51 -0.41 13.32
C PRO A 73 -7.08 0.43 12.18
N ASN A 74 -8.08 -0.10 11.49
CA ASN A 74 -8.90 0.66 10.56
C ASN A 74 -9.52 1.86 11.31
N SER A 75 -9.24 3.08 10.84
CA SER A 75 -9.57 4.32 11.53
C SER A 75 -11.07 4.59 11.55
N TYR A 76 -11.82 3.99 10.62
CA TYR A 76 -13.22 4.31 10.37
C TYR A 76 -14.04 3.03 10.21
N ARG A 77 -15.11 2.92 11.00
CA ARG A 77 -16.10 1.83 10.90
C ARG A 77 -17.47 2.31 10.38
N GLY A 78 -17.59 3.58 10.01
CA GLY A 78 -18.84 4.22 9.58
C GLY A 78 -18.85 4.70 8.12
N THR A 79 -19.96 5.30 7.69
CA THR A 79 -20.24 5.63 6.28
C THR A 79 -19.84 7.05 5.85
N ALA A 80 -19.44 7.94 6.76
CA ALA A 80 -18.99 9.27 6.39
C ALA A 80 -17.46 9.28 6.36
N PHE A 81 -16.87 9.78 5.26
CA PHE A 81 -15.48 10.26 5.19
C PHE A 81 -15.54 11.80 5.25
N ARG A 82 -15.48 12.42 6.44
CA ARG A 82 -15.34 13.87 6.60
C ARG A 82 -14.45 14.19 7.79
N ASN A 83 -13.41 14.99 7.55
CA ASN A 83 -12.50 15.60 8.54
C ASN A 83 -11.71 14.60 9.39
N PHE A 84 -10.99 13.71 8.72
CA PHE A 84 -10.34 12.59 9.36
C PHE A 84 -8.82 12.78 9.46
N PRO A 85 -8.20 12.45 10.62
CA PRO A 85 -6.78 12.71 10.88
C PRO A 85 -5.84 11.75 10.14
N ASP A 86 -6.32 11.05 9.11
CA ASP A 86 -5.65 9.89 8.54
C ASP A 86 -6.02 9.65 7.07
N TRP A 87 -5.24 8.80 6.39
CA TRP A 87 -5.48 8.45 5.00
C TRP A 87 -6.76 7.62 4.84
N GLU A 88 -7.57 7.98 3.85
CA GLU A 88 -8.77 7.22 3.48
C GLU A 88 -8.42 5.78 3.08
N TRP A 89 -9.32 4.82 3.31
CA TRP A 89 -9.23 3.45 2.81
C TRP A 89 -8.65 3.33 1.39
N ARG A 90 -7.60 2.51 1.22
CA ARG A 90 -6.84 2.42 -0.04
C ARG A 90 -6.94 1.05 -0.69
N HIS A 91 -7.00 1.09 -2.02
CA HIS A 91 -6.71 -0.03 -2.91
C HIS A 91 -5.77 0.46 -4.01
N THR A 92 -4.79 -0.36 -4.38
CA THR A 92 -3.84 -0.12 -5.50
C THR A 92 -3.20 1.27 -5.51
N ALA A 93 -2.93 1.83 -4.33
CA ALA A 93 -2.14 3.04 -4.18
C ALA A 93 -0.67 2.81 -4.53
N GLY A 94 0.07 3.91 -4.67
CA GLY A 94 1.52 3.87 -4.71
C GLY A 94 2.08 3.69 -3.30
N TYR A 95 2.88 2.66 -3.07
CA TYR A 95 3.52 2.39 -1.80
C TYR A 95 5.04 2.33 -1.97
N VAL A 96 5.79 3.17 -1.25
CA VAL A 96 7.25 3.16 -1.28
C VAL A 96 7.86 3.55 0.06
N VAL A 97 9.10 3.11 0.30
CA VAL A 97 9.93 3.62 1.41
C VAL A 97 10.91 4.64 0.87
N TYR A 98 10.92 5.85 1.44
CA TYR A 98 11.80 6.93 1.03
C TYR A 98 12.13 7.83 2.22
N LYS A 99 13.40 8.21 2.38
CA LYS A 99 13.89 9.09 3.46
C LYS A 99 13.41 8.67 4.86
N ASP A 100 13.67 7.40 5.21
CA ASP A 100 13.28 6.77 6.48
C ASP A 100 11.78 6.88 6.82
N ARG A 101 10.93 6.82 5.78
CA ARG A 101 9.47 6.85 5.94
C ARG A 101 8.80 5.94 4.92
N MET A 102 7.66 5.38 5.30
CA MET A 102 6.70 4.75 4.39
C MET A 102 5.83 5.83 3.75
N TRP A 103 5.51 5.70 2.47
CA TRP A 103 4.72 6.66 1.71
C TRP A 103 3.54 5.97 1.03
N ILE A 104 2.41 6.66 1.03
CA ILE A 104 1.19 6.31 0.28
C ILE A 104 0.91 7.44 -0.70
N ILE A 105 0.77 7.12 -1.99
CA ILE A 105 0.57 8.08 -3.06
C ILE A 105 -0.63 7.67 -3.89
N GLY A 106 -1.70 8.47 -3.80
CA GLY A 106 -2.94 8.26 -4.53
C GLY A 106 -3.58 6.90 -4.28
N GLY A 107 -4.41 6.43 -5.19
CA GLY A 107 -5.18 5.20 -5.06
C GLY A 107 -6.20 5.11 -6.18
N ASP A 108 -7.12 4.18 -6.08
CA ASP A 108 -8.19 4.03 -7.06
C ASP A 108 -9.54 4.60 -6.64
N ILE A 109 -10.49 4.51 -7.56
CA ILE A 109 -11.80 5.14 -7.44
C ILE A 109 -12.80 4.36 -6.59
N ILE A 110 -12.41 3.30 -5.87
CA ILE A 110 -13.37 2.44 -5.15
C ILE A 110 -14.15 3.23 -4.08
N GLN A 111 -13.56 4.31 -3.55
CA GLN A 111 -14.23 5.22 -2.61
C GLN A 111 -15.11 6.28 -3.29
N GLY A 112 -15.37 6.14 -4.59
CA GLY A 112 -16.19 7.05 -5.40
C GLY A 112 -15.44 8.29 -5.92
N HIS A 113 -14.13 8.39 -5.69
CA HIS A 113 -13.28 9.47 -6.17
C HIS A 113 -11.82 9.03 -6.26
N TYR A 114 -11.03 9.70 -7.11
CA TYR A 114 -9.58 9.52 -7.12
C TYR A 114 -8.97 10.10 -5.87
N GLN A 115 -8.10 9.34 -5.21
CA GLN A 115 -7.24 9.91 -4.19
C GLN A 115 -6.04 10.57 -4.88
N ASN A 116 -5.90 11.87 -4.64
CA ASN A 116 -4.83 12.72 -5.19
C ASN A 116 -3.93 13.27 -4.09
N ASP A 117 -3.95 12.65 -2.93
CA ASP A 117 -3.20 13.02 -1.75
C ASP A 117 -1.95 12.15 -1.58
N VAL A 118 -1.04 12.63 -0.75
CA VAL A 118 0.20 11.93 -0.38
C VAL A 118 0.33 11.94 1.13
N TRP A 119 0.60 10.77 1.68
CA TRP A 119 0.82 10.57 3.10
C TRP A 119 2.15 9.89 3.34
N ASN A 120 2.77 10.14 4.49
CA ASN A 120 3.90 9.35 4.94
C ASN A 120 3.86 9.07 6.44
N SER A 121 4.64 8.09 6.87
CA SER A 121 4.78 7.74 8.28
C SER A 121 6.16 7.18 8.59
N ALA A 122 6.68 7.50 9.77
CA ALA A 122 7.94 6.96 10.28
C ALA A 122 7.76 5.68 11.12
N ASP A 123 6.51 5.34 11.48
CA ASP A 123 6.18 4.25 12.41
C ASP A 123 4.96 3.39 11.99
N GLY A 124 4.25 3.77 10.93
CA GLY A 124 3.04 3.09 10.45
C GLY A 124 1.78 3.34 11.28
N LYS A 125 1.90 4.07 12.39
CA LYS A 125 0.82 4.34 13.36
C LYS A 125 0.25 5.74 13.17
N LYS A 126 1.14 6.72 13.04
CA LYS A 126 0.79 8.12 12.81
C LYS A 126 1.18 8.49 11.40
N TRP A 127 0.21 8.97 10.64
CA TRP A 127 0.41 9.36 9.25
C TRP A 127 0.30 10.88 9.13
N GLU A 128 1.31 11.44 8.48
CA GLU A 128 1.38 12.85 8.16
C GLU A 128 0.98 13.04 6.71
N GLN A 129 0.05 13.96 6.48
CA GLN A 129 -0.33 14.30 5.13
C GLN A 129 0.60 15.36 4.57
N ILE A 130 1.18 15.05 3.42
CA ILE A 130 2.15 15.91 2.74
C ILE A 130 1.46 16.82 1.74
N THR A 131 0.43 16.34 1.06
CA THR A 131 -0.44 17.17 0.22
C THR A 131 -1.81 16.54 0.06
N TRP A 132 -2.85 17.36 -0.08
CA TRP A 132 -4.20 16.96 -0.48
C TRP A 132 -4.36 16.82 -1.99
N LYS A 133 -3.46 17.43 -2.75
CA LYS A 133 -3.56 17.54 -4.20
C LYS A 133 -2.19 17.49 -4.85
N VAL A 134 -1.93 16.40 -5.55
CA VAL A 134 -0.78 16.25 -6.44
C VAL A 134 -0.91 17.18 -7.67
N PRO A 135 0.22 17.59 -8.28
CA PRO A 135 0.21 18.51 -9.41
C PRO A 135 -0.10 17.83 -10.76
N TRP A 136 -0.30 16.51 -10.78
CA TRP A 136 -0.69 15.75 -11.98
C TRP A 136 -2.17 15.34 -11.92
N LYS A 137 -2.73 15.01 -13.08
CA LYS A 137 -4.12 14.52 -13.20
C LYS A 137 -4.31 13.17 -12.49
N ASP A 138 -5.56 12.95 -12.11
CA ASP A 138 -6.16 11.71 -11.64
C ASP A 138 -5.59 10.48 -12.35
N ARG A 139 -5.27 9.46 -11.55
CA ARG A 139 -4.81 8.15 -12.04
C ARG A 139 -5.01 7.10 -10.96
N ALA A 140 -5.36 5.91 -11.41
CA ALA A 140 -5.38 4.68 -10.64
C ALA A 140 -4.46 3.64 -11.29
N LEU A 141 -4.11 2.57 -10.57
CA LEU A 141 -3.21 1.50 -11.05
C LEU A 141 -1.85 2.00 -11.54
N HIS A 142 -1.38 3.15 -11.02
CA HIS A 142 -0.03 3.65 -11.30
C HIS A 142 1.02 2.85 -10.53
N HIS A 143 2.25 2.88 -11.02
CA HIS A 143 3.39 2.30 -10.32
C HIS A 143 4.23 3.38 -9.65
N THR A 144 4.77 3.08 -8.47
CA THR A 144 5.66 3.98 -7.73
C THR A 144 6.96 3.30 -7.35
N LEU A 145 8.07 4.01 -7.50
CA LEU A 145 9.39 3.54 -7.05
C LEU A 145 10.28 4.70 -6.63
N VAL A 146 11.32 4.38 -5.86
CA VAL A 146 12.37 5.35 -5.52
C VAL A 146 13.55 5.19 -6.48
N PHE A 147 13.96 6.29 -7.10
CA PHE A 147 15.14 6.31 -7.95
C PHE A 147 15.76 7.71 -7.97
N LYS A 148 17.09 7.80 -7.88
CA LYS A 148 17.85 9.07 -7.90
C LYS A 148 17.31 10.12 -6.92
N ASP A 149 17.17 9.73 -5.65
CA ASP A 149 16.66 10.55 -4.55
C ASP A 149 15.31 11.21 -4.86
N LYS A 150 14.41 10.49 -5.54
CA LYS A 150 13.04 10.92 -5.84
C LYS A 150 12.09 9.74 -5.79
N ILE A 151 10.84 10.03 -5.47
CA ILE A 151 9.73 9.11 -5.73
C ILE A 151 9.22 9.38 -7.14
N TRP A 152 9.21 8.34 -7.97
CA TRP A 152 8.69 8.36 -9.33
C TRP A 152 7.29 7.76 -9.33
N VAL A 153 6.37 8.40 -10.05
CA VAL A 153 5.01 7.92 -10.32
C VAL A 153 4.88 7.72 -11.82
N MET A 154 4.56 6.51 -12.26
CA MET A 154 4.56 6.15 -13.68
C MET A 154 3.28 5.42 -14.09
N GLY A 155 2.82 5.73 -15.29
CA GLY A 155 1.61 5.14 -15.86
C GLY A 155 0.35 5.48 -15.06
N GLY A 156 -0.55 4.50 -15.00
CA GLY A 156 -1.90 4.61 -14.46
C GLY A 156 -2.94 4.96 -15.53
N GLN A 157 -4.20 4.83 -15.15
CA GLN A 157 -5.36 5.09 -16.02
C GLN A 157 -6.43 5.90 -15.30
N THR A 158 -7.33 6.49 -16.09
CA THR A 158 -8.55 7.16 -15.62
C THR A 158 -9.79 6.31 -15.90
N THR A 159 -10.92 6.71 -15.33
CA THR A 159 -12.24 6.05 -15.43
C THR A 159 -13.30 7.14 -15.67
N PRO A 160 -14.00 7.15 -16.82
CA PRO A 160 -13.85 6.21 -17.94
C PRO A 160 -12.44 6.27 -18.52
N ALA A 161 -11.97 5.20 -19.15
CA ALA A 161 -10.66 5.14 -19.77
C ALA A 161 -10.58 6.21 -20.86
N PHE A 162 -10.04 7.38 -20.51
CA PHE A 162 -9.78 8.46 -21.45
C PHE A 162 -8.26 8.65 -21.52
N ALA A 163 -7.68 8.08 -22.57
CA ALA A 163 -6.48 8.67 -23.15
C ALA A 163 -6.94 9.96 -23.87
N PRO A 164 -6.40 11.15 -23.55
CA PRO A 164 -6.56 12.30 -24.43
C PRO A 164 -5.94 12.02 -25.80
#